data_AF-A0A932RA10-F1
#
_entry.id   AF-A0A932RA10-F1
#
_cell.length_a   1.000
_cell.length_b   1.000
_cell.length_c   1.000
_cell.angle_alpha   90.00
_cell.angle_beta   90.00
_cell.angle_gamma   90.00
#
_symmetry.space_group_name_H-M   'P 1'
#
loop_
_entity.id
_entity.type
_entity.pdbx_description
1 polymer ?
#
loop_
_entity_poly.entity_id
_entity_poly.type
_entity_poly.pdbx_seq_one_letter_code
_entity_poly.pdbx_strand_id
1 'polypeptide(L)'
;MTKRVLLCCVLVFPALEAQNHLTTTATQRYFNVVRRNLEASADVMPAEKYSFRLTEGQMTFAEWLIHSTQRNYSDCAALKGESTPEAERQAAKLKEKAEVSKALKDSFAYCAGALETMDDQKAISSDPVSYAFLHLVVHNNEIYGNIVGYLRASGIVPPSTAARAAQKAQKKN
;
A
#
# COMPACT_ATOMS: atom_id res chain seq x y z
N MET A 1 -17.68 31.79 60.52
CA MET A 1 -18.09 30.68 59.63
C MET A 1 -17.19 30.69 58.40
N THR A 2 -16.16 29.84 58.42
CA THR A 2 -15.02 29.90 57.51
C THR A 2 -15.32 29.10 56.24
N LYS A 3 -15.34 29.77 55.08
CA LYS A 3 -15.54 29.18 53.76
C LYS A 3 -14.34 28.30 53.40
N ARG A 4 -14.55 27.01 53.12
CA ARG A 4 -13.58 26.14 52.44
C ARG A 4 -13.98 26.04 50.98
N VAL A 5 -13.25 26.71 50.10
CA VAL A 5 -13.31 26.50 48.65
C VAL A 5 -12.30 25.40 48.33
N LEU A 6 -12.79 24.23 47.93
CA LEU A 6 -11.96 23.13 47.46
C LEU A 6 -11.62 23.40 45.99
N LEU A 7 -10.40 23.87 45.73
CA LEU A 7 -9.87 24.05 44.37
C LEU A 7 -9.42 22.69 43.85
N CYS A 8 -10.25 22.05 43.03
CA CYS A 8 -9.89 20.80 42.35
C CYS A 8 -9.01 21.14 41.14
N CYS A 9 -7.69 20.92 41.25
CA CYS A 9 -6.78 21.01 40.12
C CYS A 9 -7.14 19.92 39.09
N VAL A 10 -7.75 20.34 37.97
CA VAL A 10 -7.87 19.49 36.78
C VAL A 10 -6.49 19.40 36.14
N LEU A 11 -5.82 18.26 36.33
CA LEU A 11 -4.63 17.91 35.55
C LEU A 11 -5.09 17.64 34.12
N VAL A 12 -4.99 18.63 33.24
CA VAL A 12 -5.07 18.43 31.80
C VAL A 12 -3.79 17.72 31.39
N PHE A 13 -3.85 16.41 31.16
CA PHE A 13 -2.77 15.65 30.53
C PHE A 13 -2.85 15.87 29.01
N PRO A 14 -1.91 16.59 28.36
CA PRO A 14 -1.83 16.61 26.92
C PRO A 14 -0.97 15.42 26.51
N ALA A 15 -1.56 14.22 26.44
CA ALA A 15 -0.85 13.03 25.99
C ALA A 15 -1.71 12.20 25.03
N LEU A 16 -2.29 12.87 24.03
CA LEU A 16 -3.07 12.20 22.97
C LEU A 16 -2.46 12.34 21.57
N GLU A 17 -1.28 12.94 21.42
CA GLU A 17 -0.60 13.05 20.12
C GLU A 17 0.37 11.90 19.81
N ALA A 18 0.61 10.98 20.75
CA ALA A 18 1.52 9.83 20.55
C ALA A 18 0.79 8.53 20.10
N GLN A 19 -0.53 8.57 19.93
CA GLN A 19 -1.30 7.41 19.50
C GLN A 19 -1.19 7.33 17.96
N ASN A 20 -0.41 6.38 17.43
CA ASN A 20 -0.41 5.96 16.01
C ASN A 20 0.71 6.47 15.08
N HIS A 21 1.91 6.74 15.59
CA HIS A 21 3.04 7.16 14.75
C HIS A 21 3.49 6.08 13.76
N LEU A 22 3.55 4.81 14.18
CA LEU A 22 3.99 3.70 13.32
C LEU A 22 3.00 3.51 12.18
N THR A 23 1.73 3.33 12.50
CA THR A 23 0.64 3.12 11.54
C THR A 23 0.41 4.32 10.63
N THR A 24 0.46 5.55 11.15
CA THR A 24 0.38 6.77 10.34
C THR A 24 1.54 6.87 9.36
N THR A 25 2.76 6.63 9.83
CA THR A 25 3.96 6.71 8.97
C THR A 25 3.93 5.62 7.90
N ALA A 26 3.67 4.37 8.27
CA ALA A 26 3.56 3.26 7.33
C ALA A 26 2.49 3.54 6.27
N THR A 27 1.32 4.01 6.68
CA THR A 27 0.19 4.28 5.76
C THR A 27 0.47 5.47 4.85
N GLN A 28 0.84 6.63 5.41
CA GLN A 28 0.94 7.87 4.65
C GLN A 28 2.22 7.97 3.83
N ARG A 29 3.34 7.53 4.39
CA ARG A 29 4.66 7.66 3.73
C ARG A 29 5.01 6.48 2.85
N TYR A 30 4.51 5.28 3.15
CA TYR A 30 4.89 4.09 2.40
C TYR A 30 3.74 3.48 1.62
N PHE A 31 2.70 2.95 2.27
CA PHE A 31 1.59 2.27 1.60
C PHE A 31 0.92 3.17 0.54
N ASN A 32 0.53 4.39 0.90
CA ASN A 32 -0.12 5.31 -0.02
C ASN A 32 0.79 5.72 -1.19
N VAL A 33 2.11 5.79 -0.98
CA VAL A 33 3.07 6.11 -2.03
C VAL A 33 3.20 4.94 -3.00
N VAL A 34 3.41 3.72 -2.50
CA VAL A 34 3.62 2.55 -3.36
C VAL A 34 2.34 2.14 -4.08
N ARG A 35 1.17 2.26 -3.43
CA ARG A 35 -0.15 2.10 -4.05
C ARG A 35 -0.29 2.99 -5.29
N ARG A 36 -0.13 4.30 -5.13
CA ARG A 36 -0.24 5.25 -6.26
C ARG A 36 0.73 4.92 -7.38
N ASN A 37 1.95 4.50 -7.04
CA ASN A 37 2.96 4.15 -8.03
C ASN A 37 2.57 2.88 -8.82
N LEU A 38 2.09 1.84 -8.15
CA LEU A 38 1.68 0.59 -8.81
C LEU A 38 0.40 0.75 -9.62
N GLU A 39 -0.61 1.45 -9.08
CA GLU A 39 -1.84 1.78 -9.81
C GLU A 39 -1.54 2.59 -11.08
N ALA A 40 -0.72 3.65 -10.96
CA ALA A 40 -0.32 4.44 -12.12
C ALA A 40 0.53 3.62 -13.10
N SER A 41 1.36 2.69 -12.62
CA SER A 41 2.16 1.81 -13.48
C SER A 41 1.28 0.90 -14.34
N ALA A 42 0.23 0.33 -13.75
CA ALA A 42 -0.79 -0.43 -14.47
C ALA A 42 -1.46 0.44 -15.55
N ASP A 43 -1.79 1.68 -15.22
CA ASP A 43 -2.48 2.57 -16.16
C ASP A 43 -1.60 2.96 -17.36
N VAL A 44 -0.32 3.27 -17.15
CA VAL A 44 0.58 3.77 -18.21
C VAL A 44 1.17 2.67 -19.10
N MET A 45 1.21 1.41 -18.66
CA MET A 45 1.72 0.32 -19.50
C MET A 45 0.74 0.01 -20.65
N PRO A 46 1.15 -0.01 -21.93
CA PRO A 46 0.30 -0.42 -23.04
C PRO A 46 -0.22 -1.86 -22.87
N ALA A 47 -1.42 -2.14 -23.36
CA ALA A 47 -2.07 -3.44 -23.16
C ALA A 47 -1.23 -4.59 -23.75
N GLU A 48 -0.58 -4.36 -24.88
CA GLU A 48 0.26 -5.34 -25.59
C GLU A 48 1.53 -5.70 -24.79
N LYS A 49 1.90 -4.88 -23.81
CA LYS A 49 3.06 -5.09 -22.94
C LYS A 49 2.71 -5.68 -21.57
N TYR A 50 1.45 -6.02 -21.31
CA TYR A 50 1.10 -6.75 -20.08
C TYR A 50 1.71 -8.16 -20.04
N SER A 51 1.92 -8.79 -21.19
CA SER A 51 2.62 -10.08 -21.32
C SER A 51 4.15 -9.95 -21.44
N PHE A 52 4.69 -8.72 -21.44
CA PHE A 52 6.13 -8.48 -21.54
C PHE A 52 6.89 -9.00 -20.31
N ARG A 53 8.07 -9.58 -20.52
CA ARG A 53 9.03 -9.99 -19.49
C ARG A 53 10.43 -9.48 -19.85
N LEU A 54 11.21 -9.09 -18.84
CA LEU A 54 12.57 -8.55 -19.06
C LEU A 54 13.55 -9.63 -19.55
N THR A 55 13.48 -10.82 -18.97
CA THR A 55 14.33 -11.97 -19.30
C THR A 55 13.49 -13.25 -19.28
N GLU A 56 14.04 -14.32 -19.84
CA GLU A 56 13.45 -15.65 -19.69
C GLU A 56 13.35 -16.04 -18.20
N GLY A 57 12.29 -16.77 -17.84
CA GLY A 57 12.01 -17.20 -16.46
C GLY A 57 11.47 -16.12 -15.52
N GLN A 58 11.57 -14.83 -15.86
CA GLN A 58 10.99 -13.74 -15.08
C GLN A 58 9.46 -13.68 -15.28
N MET A 59 8.73 -13.30 -14.22
CA MET A 59 7.31 -12.95 -14.32
C MET A 59 7.06 -11.92 -15.43
N THR A 60 5.91 -11.97 -16.08
CA THR A 60 5.43 -10.90 -16.95
C THR A 60 5.02 -9.68 -16.13
N PHE A 61 4.83 -8.54 -16.80
CA PHE A 61 4.30 -7.34 -16.16
C PHE A 61 2.95 -7.61 -15.46
N ALA A 62 2.03 -8.31 -16.13
CA ALA A 62 0.75 -8.70 -15.56
C ALA A 62 0.91 -9.61 -14.34
N GLU A 63 1.78 -10.62 -14.42
CA GLU A 63 2.02 -11.55 -13.31
C GLU A 63 2.58 -10.84 -12.07
N TRP A 64 3.43 -9.83 -12.22
CA TRP A 64 3.87 -9.00 -11.09
C TRP A 64 2.72 -8.25 -10.42
N LEU A 65 1.81 -7.67 -11.20
CA LEU A 65 0.63 -6.99 -10.65
C LEU A 65 -0.34 -7.97 -9.98
N ILE A 66 -0.54 -9.15 -10.57
CA ILE A 66 -1.35 -10.23 -9.98
C ILE A 66 -0.71 -10.71 -8.68
N HIS A 67 0.62 -10.87 -8.63
CA HIS A 67 1.33 -11.29 -7.42
C HIS A 67 1.15 -10.27 -6.28
N SER A 68 1.24 -8.96 -6.56
CA SER A 68 0.89 -7.89 -5.61
C SER A 68 -0.58 -7.99 -5.17
N THR A 69 -1.50 -8.17 -6.12
CA THR A 69 -2.94 -8.31 -5.85
C THR A 69 -3.23 -9.43 -4.84
N GLN A 70 -2.62 -10.60 -5.06
CA GLN A 70 -2.79 -11.77 -4.20
C GLN A 70 -2.26 -11.55 -2.79
N ARG A 71 -1.07 -10.96 -2.68
CA ARG A 71 -0.44 -10.66 -1.39
C ARG A 71 -1.18 -9.57 -0.63
N ASN A 72 -1.69 -8.55 -1.31
CA ASN A 72 -2.56 -7.53 -0.71
C ASN A 72 -3.77 -8.17 -0.03
N TYR A 73 -4.52 -9.04 -0.74
CA TYR A 73 -5.67 -9.71 -0.13
C TYR A 73 -5.27 -10.59 1.07
N SER A 74 -4.17 -11.33 0.95
CA SER A 74 -3.69 -12.22 2.02
C SER A 74 -3.29 -11.45 3.28
N ASP A 75 -2.44 -10.43 3.13
CA ASP A 75 -1.91 -9.66 4.25
C ASP A 75 -3.03 -8.84 4.90
N CYS A 76 -3.88 -8.19 4.10
CA CYS A 76 -4.94 -7.34 4.63
C CYS A 76 -6.12 -8.14 5.19
N ALA A 77 -6.34 -9.40 4.79
CA ALA A 77 -7.24 -10.30 5.48
C ALA A 77 -6.71 -10.68 6.88
N ALA A 78 -5.41 -10.93 7.01
CA ALA A 78 -4.79 -11.14 8.32
C ALA A 78 -4.92 -9.90 9.22
N LEU A 79 -4.75 -8.68 8.66
CA LEU A 79 -4.97 -7.44 9.41
C LEU A 79 -6.41 -7.25 9.87
N LYS A 80 -7.38 -7.72 9.07
CA LYS A 80 -8.81 -7.68 9.42
C LYS A 80 -9.26 -8.84 10.31
N GLY A 81 -8.42 -9.85 10.52
CA GLY A 81 -8.77 -11.05 11.25
C GLY A 81 -9.84 -11.91 10.54
N GLU A 82 -9.89 -11.87 9.21
CA GLU A 82 -10.86 -12.62 8.40
C GLU A 82 -10.19 -13.64 7.47
N SER A 83 -10.98 -14.53 6.87
CA SER A 83 -10.47 -15.44 5.83
C SER A 83 -10.11 -14.67 4.56
N THR A 84 -9.02 -15.08 3.90
CA THR A 84 -8.59 -14.48 2.64
C THR A 84 -9.73 -14.50 1.60
N PRO A 85 -10.08 -13.33 1.00
CA PRO A 85 -11.12 -13.26 -0.02
C PRO A 85 -10.84 -14.17 -1.22
N GLU A 86 -11.88 -14.76 -1.81
CA GLU A 86 -11.77 -15.60 -3.03
C GLU A 86 -11.11 -14.83 -4.19
N ALA A 87 -11.25 -13.51 -4.22
CA ALA A 87 -10.62 -12.63 -5.21
C ALA A 87 -9.09 -12.82 -5.29
N GLU A 88 -8.44 -13.23 -4.19
CA GLU A 88 -7.02 -13.60 -4.18
C GLU A 88 -6.74 -14.71 -5.19
N ARG A 89 -7.43 -15.85 -5.08
CA ARG A 89 -7.24 -16.99 -5.97
C ARG A 89 -7.67 -16.70 -7.40
N GLN A 90 -8.74 -15.92 -7.57
CA GLN A 90 -9.25 -15.60 -8.91
C GLN A 90 -8.32 -14.67 -9.70
N ALA A 91 -7.48 -13.86 -9.02
CA ALA A 91 -6.54 -12.97 -9.67
C ALA A 91 -5.56 -13.70 -10.62
N ALA A 92 -5.19 -14.95 -10.30
CA ALA A 92 -4.28 -15.78 -11.12
C ALA A 92 -4.82 -16.11 -12.52
N LYS A 93 -6.13 -15.94 -12.76
CA LYS A 93 -6.76 -16.23 -14.05
C LYS A 93 -6.83 -15.01 -14.97
N LEU A 94 -6.58 -13.82 -14.44
CA LEU A 94 -6.68 -12.56 -15.18
C LEU A 94 -5.51 -12.41 -16.13
N LYS A 95 -5.76 -11.84 -17.31
CA LYS A 95 -4.71 -11.62 -18.32
C LYS A 95 -4.80 -10.24 -18.95
N GLU A 96 -6.02 -9.74 -19.12
CA GLU A 96 -6.26 -8.50 -19.83
C GLU A 96 -5.96 -7.28 -18.96
N LYS A 97 -5.42 -6.23 -19.58
CA LYS A 97 -5.02 -4.98 -18.90
C LYS A 97 -6.12 -4.44 -17.97
N ALA A 98 -7.36 -4.38 -18.48
CA ALA A 98 -8.48 -3.83 -17.75
C ALA A 98 -8.79 -4.64 -16.48
N GLU A 99 -8.78 -5.97 -16.60
CA GLU A 99 -9.07 -6.89 -15.50
C GLU A 99 -7.97 -6.86 -14.43
N VAL A 100 -6.71 -6.97 -14.87
CA VAL A 100 -5.54 -6.96 -13.97
C VAL A 100 -5.40 -5.62 -13.27
N SER A 101 -5.57 -4.49 -13.98
CA SER A 101 -5.52 -3.15 -13.37
C SER A 101 -6.65 -2.95 -12.35
N LYS A 102 -7.86 -3.41 -12.68
CA LYS A 102 -8.99 -3.33 -11.75
C LYS A 102 -8.74 -4.17 -10.50
N ALA A 103 -8.31 -5.43 -10.64
CA ALA A 103 -8.07 -6.31 -9.51
C ALA A 103 -6.97 -5.77 -8.58
N LEU A 104 -5.90 -5.19 -9.14
CA LEU A 104 -4.86 -4.51 -8.37
C LEU A 104 -5.44 -3.36 -7.54
N LYS A 105 -6.20 -2.46 -8.16
CA LYS A 105 -6.84 -1.31 -7.50
C LYS A 105 -7.84 -1.75 -6.42
N ASP A 106 -8.65 -2.78 -6.70
CA ASP A 106 -9.58 -3.33 -5.73
C ASP A 106 -8.83 -3.90 -4.50
N SER A 107 -7.71 -4.60 -4.71
CA SER A 107 -6.90 -5.14 -3.60
C SER A 107 -6.27 -4.05 -2.74
N PHE A 108 -5.85 -2.93 -3.34
CA PHE A 108 -5.34 -1.78 -2.61
C PHE A 108 -6.46 -1.05 -1.85
N ALA A 109 -7.65 -0.94 -2.43
CA ALA A 109 -8.81 -0.38 -1.74
C ALA A 109 -9.21 -1.23 -0.53
N TYR A 110 -9.17 -2.56 -0.67
CA TYR A 110 -9.39 -3.49 0.44
C TYR A 110 -8.36 -3.29 1.55
N CYS A 111 -7.08 -3.16 1.21
CA CYS A 111 -6.02 -2.86 2.17
C CYS A 111 -6.14 -1.48 2.82
N ALA A 112 -6.58 -0.47 2.08
CA ALA A 112 -6.84 0.85 2.65
C ALA A 112 -7.90 0.77 3.75
N GLY A 113 -9.00 0.04 3.52
CA GLY A 113 -10.02 -0.21 4.54
C GLY A 113 -9.49 -0.99 5.75
N ALA A 114 -8.58 -1.94 5.57
CA ALA A 114 -7.93 -2.63 6.69
C ALA A 114 -7.12 -1.65 7.56
N LEU A 115 -6.34 -0.76 6.93
CA LEU A 115 -5.47 0.20 7.60
C LEU A 115 -6.25 1.31 8.34
N GLU A 116 -7.48 1.65 7.92
CA GLU A 116 -8.34 2.61 8.65
C GLU A 116 -8.67 2.18 10.08
N THR A 117 -8.67 0.86 10.34
CA THR A 117 -8.97 0.31 11.67
C THR A 117 -7.73 -0.02 12.49
N MET A 118 -6.54 0.18 11.91
CA MET A 118 -5.26 -0.18 12.52
C MET A 118 -4.75 0.95 13.41
N ASP A 119 -4.20 0.58 14.55
CA ASP A 119 -3.48 1.45 15.48
C ASP A 119 -2.14 0.80 15.86
N ASP A 120 -1.26 1.53 16.52
CA ASP A 120 0.09 1.03 16.82
C ASP A 120 0.06 -0.21 17.74
N GLN A 121 -0.97 -0.37 18.59
CA GLN A 121 -1.10 -1.54 19.46
C GLN A 121 -1.57 -2.78 18.67
N LYS A 122 -2.57 -2.61 17.80
CA LYS A 122 -3.05 -3.68 16.92
C LYS A 122 -1.96 -4.16 15.99
N ALA A 123 -1.18 -3.23 15.41
CA ALA A 123 -0.09 -3.55 14.49
C ALA A 123 0.98 -4.46 15.11
N ILE A 124 1.12 -4.49 16.44
CA ILE A 124 2.08 -5.34 17.17
C ILE A 124 1.42 -6.43 18.02
N SER A 125 0.11 -6.65 17.86
CA SER A 125 -0.69 -7.50 18.75
C SER A 125 -0.33 -9.00 18.71
N SER A 126 0.27 -9.46 17.60
CA SER A 126 0.70 -10.84 17.40
C SER A 126 1.69 -10.94 16.25
N ASP A 127 2.44 -12.04 16.17
CA ASP A 127 3.38 -12.27 15.06
C ASP A 127 2.69 -12.24 13.68
N PRO A 128 1.52 -12.87 13.45
CA PRO A 128 0.85 -12.81 12.16
C PRO A 128 0.42 -11.41 11.74
N VAL A 129 -0.12 -10.61 12.68
CA VAL A 129 -0.55 -9.24 12.40
C VAL A 129 0.66 -8.34 12.14
N SER A 130 1.71 -8.47 12.96
CA SER A 130 2.95 -7.70 12.80
C SER A 130 3.62 -8.01 11.46
N TYR A 131 3.68 -9.29 11.10
CA TYR A 131 4.18 -9.73 9.80
C TYR A 131 3.36 -9.12 8.67
N ALA A 132 2.04 -9.29 8.67
CA ALA A 132 1.17 -8.80 7.60
C ALA A 132 1.27 -7.27 7.44
N PHE A 133 1.33 -6.53 8.55
CA PHE A 133 1.40 -5.07 8.55
C PHE A 133 2.70 -4.57 7.91
N LEU A 134 3.84 -5.16 8.29
CA LEU A 134 5.14 -4.79 7.72
C LEU A 134 5.29 -5.31 6.28
N HIS A 135 4.89 -6.56 6.03
CA HIS A 135 5.04 -7.23 4.75
C HIS A 135 4.23 -6.54 3.66
N LEU A 136 3.03 -6.03 3.96
CA LEU A 136 2.21 -5.26 3.01
C LEU A 136 3.01 -4.11 2.37
N VAL A 137 3.80 -3.40 3.15
CA VAL A 137 4.63 -2.29 2.65
C VAL A 137 5.88 -2.79 1.94
N VAL A 138 6.59 -3.75 2.54
CA VAL A 138 7.87 -4.25 2.02
C VAL A 138 7.66 -4.93 0.67
N HIS A 139 6.67 -5.83 0.59
CA HIS A 139 6.35 -6.59 -0.61
C HIS A 139 5.98 -5.66 -1.76
N ASN A 140 5.03 -4.75 -1.58
CA ASN A 140 4.65 -3.83 -2.66
C ASN A 140 5.80 -2.95 -3.15
N ASN A 141 6.75 -2.58 -2.28
CA ASN A 141 7.95 -1.84 -2.72
C ASN A 141 8.91 -2.72 -3.52
N GLU A 142 9.05 -4.01 -3.19
CA GLU A 142 9.78 -4.99 -3.99
C GLU A 142 9.13 -5.16 -5.37
N ILE A 143 7.80 -5.31 -5.42
CA ILE A 143 7.05 -5.36 -6.69
C ILE A 143 7.30 -4.10 -7.50
N TYR A 144 7.15 -2.92 -6.90
CA TYR A 144 7.35 -1.67 -7.61
C TYR A 144 8.80 -1.53 -8.14
N GLY A 145 9.80 -1.98 -7.36
CA GLY A 145 11.19 -2.03 -7.80
C GLY A 145 11.37 -2.83 -9.09
N ASN A 146 10.73 -4.00 -9.19
CA ASN A 146 10.70 -4.78 -10.43
C ASN A 146 9.97 -4.02 -11.56
N ILE A 147 8.76 -3.53 -11.30
CA ILE A 147 7.92 -2.82 -12.27
C ILE A 147 8.61 -1.60 -12.89
N VAL A 148 9.44 -0.88 -12.12
CA VAL A 148 10.27 0.23 -12.62
C VAL A 148 11.17 -0.22 -13.78
N GLY A 149 11.78 -1.41 -13.68
CA GLY A 149 12.61 -1.98 -14.74
C GLY A 149 11.81 -2.22 -16.03
N TYR A 150 10.59 -2.75 -15.91
CA TYR A 150 9.71 -3.05 -17.04
C TYR A 150 9.28 -1.77 -17.76
N LEU A 151 8.90 -0.74 -17.00
CA LEU A 151 8.53 0.55 -17.55
C LEU A 151 9.69 1.18 -18.31
N ARG A 152 10.89 1.18 -17.73
CA ARG A 152 12.09 1.73 -18.38
C ARG A 152 12.49 0.96 -19.63
N ALA A 153 12.51 -0.37 -19.57
CA ALA A 153 12.75 -1.21 -20.75
C ALA A 153 11.68 -1.01 -21.84
N SER A 154 10.49 -0.57 -21.45
CA SER A 154 9.40 -0.24 -22.35
C SER A 154 9.40 1.20 -22.88
N GLY A 155 10.40 2.02 -22.52
CA GLY A 155 10.49 3.43 -22.90
C GLY A 155 9.56 4.36 -22.11
N ILE A 156 9.00 3.89 -20.99
CA ILE A 156 8.02 4.62 -20.18
C ILE A 156 8.72 5.20 -18.93
N VAL A 157 8.44 6.46 -18.62
CA VAL A 157 8.93 7.10 -17.39
C VAL A 157 8.12 6.57 -16.20
N PRO A 158 8.77 5.98 -15.17
CA PRO A 158 8.06 5.46 -14.00
C PRO A 158 7.32 6.56 -13.23
N PRO A 159 6.13 6.25 -12.66
CA PRO A 159 5.31 7.23 -11.94
C PRO A 159 6.05 7.98 -10.83
N SER A 160 6.89 7.31 -10.03
CA SER A 160 7.67 7.97 -8.97
C SER A 160 8.67 8.99 -9.53
N THR A 161 9.22 8.75 -10.72
CA THR A 161 10.13 9.71 -11.39
C THR A 161 9.35 10.91 -11.90
N ALA A 162 8.21 10.68 -12.56
CA ALA A 162 7.35 11.74 -13.06
C ALA A 162 6.83 12.66 -11.93
N ALA A 163 6.36 12.07 -10.83
CA ALA A 163 5.89 12.81 -9.66
C ALA A 163 6.98 13.70 -9.05
N ARG A 164 8.21 13.18 -8.92
CA ARG A 164 9.36 13.97 -8.42
C ARG A 164 9.70 15.14 -9.32
N ALA A 165 9.61 14.97 -10.64
CA ALA A 165 9.85 16.05 -11.60
C ALA A 165 8.79 17.16 -11.45
N ALA A 166 7.50 16.79 -11.35
CA ALA A 166 6.41 17.74 -11.15
C ALA A 166 6.56 18.54 -9.84
N GLN A 167 6.90 17.88 -8.74
CA GLN A 167 7.15 18.55 -7.45
C GLN A 167 8.30 19.58 -7.52
N LYS A 168 9.37 19.26 -8.26
CA LYS A 168 10.49 20.20 -8.46
C LYS A 168 10.08 21.41 -9.30
N ALA A 169 9.21 21.23 -10.30
CA ALA A 169 8.70 22.33 -11.11
C ALA A 169 7.81 23.26 -10.28
N GLN A 170 6.94 22.71 -9.44
CA GLN A 170 6.08 23.49 -8.54
C GLN A 170 6.85 24.35 -7.54
N LYS A 171 7.99 23.86 -7.02
CA LYS A 171 8.84 24.62 -6.08
C LYS A 171 9.64 25.75 -6.72
N LYS A 172 9.71 25.81 -8.05
CA LYS A 172 10.43 26.85 -8.80
C LYS A 172 9.53 28.00 -9.26
N ASN A 173 8.20 27.82 -9.16
CA ASN A 173 7.19 28.82 -9.42
C ASN A 173 6.67 29.39 -8.09
#